data_AF-A0A1Y6KFK1-F1
#
_entry.id   AF-A0A1Y6KFK1-F1
#
_cell.length_a   1.000
_cell.length_b   1.000
_cell.length_c   1.000
_cell.angle_alpha   90.00
_cell.angle_beta   90.00
_cell.angle_gamma   90.00
#
_symmetry.space_group_name_H-M   'P 1'
#
loop_
_entity.id
_entity.type
_entity.pdbx_description
1 polymer ?
#
loop_
_entity_poly.entity_id
_entity_poly.type
_entity_poly.pdbx_seq_one_letter_code
_entity_poly.pdbx_strand_id
1 'polypeptide(L)'
;MPVVTTTGKTQAELTRLVEDAIRQQPGCETARVPAVHALEVRSGRNWEIPHVILGDSLISDVDRAVMSVQRRLGREFHLTDGDAADAVSNSADAPYPATDQS
;
A
#
# COMPACT_ATOMS: atom_id res chain seq x y z
N MET A 1 -19.57 -10.44 -5.21
CA MET A 1 -18.86 -9.15 -5.41
C MET A 1 -17.42 -9.40 -5.02
N PRO A 2 -16.40 -9.19 -5.89
CA PRO A 2 -15.04 -9.55 -5.54
C PRO A 2 -14.58 -8.64 -4.39
N VAL A 3 -14.22 -9.27 -3.27
CA VAL A 3 -13.50 -8.61 -2.18
C VAL A 3 -12.19 -8.14 -2.80
N VAL A 4 -11.99 -6.84 -2.92
CA VAL A 4 -10.73 -6.28 -3.40
C VAL A 4 -9.73 -6.47 -2.25
N THR A 5 -9.04 -7.61 -2.27
CA THR A 5 -8.02 -7.94 -1.28
C THR A 5 -6.80 -7.05 -1.54
N THR A 6 -6.74 -5.92 -0.87
CA THR A 6 -5.54 -5.07 -0.89
C THR A 6 -4.37 -5.83 -0.27
N THR A 7 -3.17 -5.68 -0.83
CA THR A 7 -1.97 -6.36 -0.34
C THR A 7 -1.44 -5.66 0.91
N GLY A 8 -1.28 -6.40 2.00
CA GLY A 8 -0.67 -5.87 3.22
C GLY A 8 0.83 -5.62 3.02
N LYS A 9 1.31 -4.43 3.37
CA LYS A 9 2.72 -4.06 3.31
C LYS A 9 3.19 -3.41 4.58
N THR A 10 4.42 -3.71 4.96
CA THR A 10 5.08 -3.03 6.07
C THR A 10 5.33 -1.57 5.72
N GLN A 11 5.46 -0.72 6.75
CA GLN A 11 5.76 0.71 6.56
C GLN A 11 7.00 0.93 5.68
N ALA A 12 8.06 0.14 5.88
CA ALA A 12 9.31 0.27 5.12
C ALA A 12 9.13 -0.07 3.64
N GLU A 13 8.40 -1.15 3.33
CA GLU A 13 8.12 -1.54 1.94
C GLU A 13 7.21 -0.54 1.25
N LEU A 14 6.17 -0.09 1.94
CA LEU A 14 5.22 0.88 1.40
C LEU A 14 5.90 2.23 1.16
N THR A 15 6.78 2.66 2.06
CA THR A 15 7.60 3.87 1.87
C THR A 15 8.46 3.77 0.62
N ARG A 16 9.14 2.64 0.40
CA ARG A 16 9.96 2.44 -0.82
C ARG A 16 9.13 2.48 -2.09
N LEU A 17 7.95 1.86 -2.09
CA LEU A 17 7.05 1.86 -3.26
C LEU A 17 6.51 3.26 -3.55
N VAL A 18 6.16 4.00 -2.49
CA VAL A 18 5.68 5.38 -2.60
C VAL A 18 6.78 6.30 -3.11
N GLU A 19 8.00 6.18 -2.58
CA GLU A 19 9.17 6.94 -3.04
C GLU A 19 9.47 6.65 -4.52
N ASP A 20 9.52 5.37 -4.92
CA ASP A 20 9.77 5.00 -6.31
C ASP A 20 8.68 5.51 -7.25
N ALA A 21 7.41 5.38 -6.85
CA ALA A 21 6.28 5.88 -7.63
C ALA A 21 6.27 7.41 -7.79
N ILE A 22 6.67 8.16 -6.75
CA ILE A 22 6.82 9.62 -6.83
C ILE A 22 7.99 9.98 -7.75
N ARG A 23 9.13 9.30 -7.65
CA ARG A 23 10.28 9.56 -8.52
C ARG A 23 10.04 9.24 -9.99
N GLN A 24 9.08 8.35 -10.29
CA GLN A 24 8.62 8.08 -11.66
C GLN A 24 7.67 9.16 -12.21
N GLN A 25 7.21 10.12 -11.39
CA GLN A 25 6.39 11.22 -11.87
C GLN A 25 7.26 12.33 -12.49
N PRO A 26 6.79 12.96 -13.57
CA PRO A 26 7.53 14.04 -14.23
C PRO A 26 7.73 15.21 -13.25
N GLY A 27 8.96 15.73 -13.17
CA GLY A 27 9.30 16.86 -12.30
C GLY A 27 9.49 16.51 -10.82
N CYS A 28 9.43 15.22 -10.45
CA CYS A 28 9.57 14.72 -9.08
C CYS A 28 10.81 13.83 -8.88
N GLU A 29 11.78 13.86 -9.80
CA GLU A 29 12.93 12.92 -9.80
C GLU A 29 13.81 13.04 -8.55
N THR A 30 13.89 14.26 -8.00
CA THR A 30 14.61 14.59 -6.77
C THR A 30 13.75 14.47 -5.51
N ALA A 31 12.43 14.27 -5.66
CA ALA A 31 11.53 14.22 -4.53
C ALA A 31 11.74 12.93 -3.74
N ARG A 32 11.73 13.04 -2.41
CA ARG A 32 11.90 11.89 -1.49
C ARG A 32 10.82 11.84 -0.45
N VAL A 33 10.47 10.62 -0.06
CA VAL A 33 9.44 10.36 0.95
C VAL A 33 10.11 9.76 2.17
N PRO A 34 10.28 10.54 3.26
CA PRO A 34 11.01 10.07 4.43
C PRO A 34 10.32 8.89 5.13
N ALA A 35 8.99 8.94 5.26
CA ALA A 35 8.19 7.85 5.80
C ALA A 35 6.71 8.05 5.46
N VAL A 36 6.00 6.94 5.21
CA VAL A 36 4.53 6.91 5.26
C VAL A 36 4.08 6.76 6.71
N HIS A 37 2.98 7.41 7.06
CA HIS A 37 2.43 7.34 8.42
C HIS A 37 1.24 6.40 8.46
N ALA A 38 1.18 5.54 9.47
CA ALA A 38 -0.01 4.74 9.74
C ALA A 38 -1.12 5.63 10.29
N LEU A 39 -2.35 5.41 9.84
CA LEU A 39 -3.54 6.07 10.33
C LEU A 39 -4.44 5.04 11.00
N GLU A 40 -4.84 5.31 12.24
CA GLU A 40 -5.87 4.54 12.95
C GLU A 40 -7.26 4.85 12.37
N VAL A 41 -7.57 4.30 11.19
CA VAL A 41 -8.89 4.45 10.56
C VAL A 41 -9.64 3.13 10.60
N ARG A 42 -10.85 3.12 11.19
CA ARG A 42 -11.70 1.92 11.31
C ARG A 42 -12.40 1.50 10.01
N SER A 43 -12.24 2.26 8.93
CA SER A 43 -12.73 1.91 7.59
C SER A 43 -12.04 2.77 6.53
N GLY A 44 -11.24 2.14 5.66
CA GLY A 44 -10.60 2.79 4.52
C GLY A 44 -9.08 2.59 4.46
N ARG A 45 -8.39 3.57 3.87
CA ARG A 45 -6.92 3.60 3.75
C ARG A 45 -6.33 3.94 5.12
N ASN A 46 -5.54 3.03 5.67
CA ASN A 46 -4.93 3.13 6.99
C ASN A 46 -3.52 3.76 6.96
N TRP A 47 -3.21 4.55 5.94
CA TRP A 47 -1.93 5.22 5.82
C TRP A 47 -2.01 6.50 4.98
N GLU A 48 -1.06 7.40 5.20
CA GLU A 48 -0.90 8.64 4.45
C GLU A 48 0.58 9.03 4.25
N ILE A 49 0.80 10.08 3.45
CA ILE A 49 2.11 10.65 3.17
C ILE A 49 2.14 12.03 3.84
N PRO A 50 2.63 12.15 5.08
CA PRO A 50 2.57 13.41 5.82
C PRO A 50 3.55 14.46 5.28
N HIS A 51 4.70 14.00 4.81
CA HIS A 51 5.79 14.87 4.36
C HIS A 51 6.47 14.28 3.13
N VAL A 52 6.82 15.17 2.20
CA VAL A 52 7.65 14.87 1.04
C VAL A 52 8.74 15.94 0.97
N ILE A 53 9.98 15.50 0.81
CA ILE A 53 11.13 16.37 0.59
C ILE A 53 11.15 16.68 -0.90
N LEU A 54 10.89 17.94 -1.26
CA LEU A 54 10.76 18.40 -2.64
C LEU A 54 12.11 18.31 -3.40
N GLY A 55 13.22 18.64 -2.74
CA GLY A 55 14.50 18.82 -3.44
C GLY A 55 14.40 19.99 -4.44
N ASP A 56 14.65 19.72 -5.71
CA ASP A 56 14.52 20.66 -6.83
C ASP A 56 13.14 20.58 -7.53
N SER A 57 12.25 19.72 -7.03
CA SER A 57 10.91 19.49 -7.60
C SER A 57 9.95 20.62 -7.23
N LEU A 58 9.03 20.96 -8.14
CA LEU A 58 7.98 21.94 -7.87
C LEU A 58 6.91 21.37 -6.93
N ILE A 59 6.43 22.20 -6.01
CA ILE A 59 5.34 21.83 -5.07
C ILE A 59 4.11 21.34 -5.83
N SER A 60 3.77 21.97 -6.95
CA SER A 60 2.61 21.58 -7.78
C SER A 60 2.76 20.19 -8.41
N ASP A 61 3.97 19.84 -8.85
CA ASP A 61 4.24 18.52 -9.44
C ASP A 61 4.23 17.44 -8.35
N VAL A 62 4.81 17.75 -7.19
CA VAL A 62 4.83 16.84 -6.04
C VAL A 62 3.42 16.62 -5.48
N ASP A 63 2.58 17.65 -5.39
CA ASP A 63 1.19 17.50 -4.95
C ASP A 63 0.40 16.58 -5.90
N ARG A 64 0.55 16.80 -7.22
CA ARG A 64 -0.07 15.94 -8.24
C ARG A 64 0.44 14.49 -8.17
N ALA A 65 1.74 14.32 -7.93
CA ALA A 65 2.37 13.01 -7.75
C ALA A 65 1.81 12.31 -6.51
N VAL A 66 1.80 12.98 -5.36
CA VAL A 66 1.26 12.48 -4.09
C VAL A 66 -0.20 12.08 -4.23
N MET A 67 -1.04 12.93 -4.84
CA MET A 67 -2.45 12.60 -5.06
C MET A 67 -2.62 11.36 -5.95
N SER A 68 -1.84 11.24 -7.02
CA SER A 68 -1.90 10.12 -7.95
C SER A 68 -1.44 8.81 -7.29
N VAL A 69 -0.33 8.87 -6.56
CA VAL A 69 0.26 7.74 -5.82
C VAL A 69 -0.66 7.31 -4.69
N GLN A 70 -1.23 8.24 -3.91
CA GLN A 70 -2.22 7.94 -2.88
C GLN A 70 -3.49 7.28 -3.43
N ARG A 71 -3.98 7.71 -4.60
CA ARG A 71 -5.17 7.10 -5.22
C ARG A 71 -4.89 5.70 -5.75
N ARG A 72 -3.72 5.48 -6.35
CA ARG A 72 -3.31 4.20 -6.94
C ARG A 72 -2.96 3.20 -5.85
N LEU A 73 -1.95 3.52 -5.03
CA LEU A 73 -1.46 2.63 -3.98
C LEU A 73 -2.47 2.47 -2.84
N GLY A 74 -3.25 3.50 -2.52
CA GLY A 74 -4.26 3.42 -1.46
C GLY A 74 -5.43 2.45 -1.75
N ARG A 75 -5.56 1.98 -3.00
CA ARG A 75 -6.52 0.93 -3.40
C ARG A 75 -5.88 -0.44 -3.54
N GLU A 76 -4.56 -0.50 -3.63
CA GLU A 76 -3.80 -1.72 -3.90
C GLU A 76 -3.09 -2.22 -2.63
N PHE A 77 -2.69 -1.32 -1.74
CA PHE A 77 -1.91 -1.59 -0.54
C PHE A 77 -2.52 -0.97 0.71
N HIS A 78 -2.49 -1.74 1.79
CA HIS A 78 -2.74 -1.25 3.15
C HIS A 78 -1.51 -1.49 4.00
N LEU A 79 -1.34 -0.68 5.03
CA LEU A 79 -0.22 -0.79 5.95
C LEU A 79 -0.52 -1.89 6.97
N THR A 80 0.30 -2.93 7.04
CA THR A 80 0.22 -3.90 8.12
C THR A 80 1.13 -3.40 9.25
N ASP A 81 0.52 -3.12 10.40
CA ASP A 81 1.27 -2.93 11.65
C ASP A 81 2.07 -4.22 11.82
N GLY A 82 3.39 -4.13 11.74
CA GLY A 82 4.24 -5.29 11.48
C GLY A 82 4.33 -6.24 12.68
N ASP A 83 3.26 -7.02 12.93
CA ASP A 83 3.27 -8.33 13.58
C ASP A 83 1.91 -9.03 13.36
N ALA A 84 1.72 -9.66 12.19
CA ALA A 84 0.72 -10.71 12.03
C ALA A 84 1.08 -11.55 10.81
N ALA A 85 1.61 -12.73 11.09
CA ALA A 85 1.63 -13.84 10.17
C ALA A 85 0.19 -14.13 9.70
N ASP A 86 -0.22 -13.60 8.56
CA ASP A 86 -1.34 -14.16 7.80
C ASP A 86 -1.13 -13.96 6.30
N ALA A 87 -0.09 -14.64 5.80
CA ALA A 87 0.01 -15.01 4.40
C ALA A 87 -0.77 -16.33 4.15
N VAL A 88 -1.94 -16.54 4.77
CA VAL A 88 -2.78 -17.72 4.54
C VAL A 88 -4.21 -17.34 4.21
N SER A 89 -4.40 -16.75 3.03
CA SER A 89 -5.67 -16.88 2.33
C SER A 89 -5.48 -16.68 0.83
N ASN A 90 -4.96 -17.72 0.15
CA ASN A 90 -5.60 -18.23 -1.06
C ASN A 90 -4.96 -19.55 -1.54
N SER A 91 -5.16 -20.67 -0.84
CA SER A 91 -4.97 -22.03 -1.38
C SER A 91 -5.56 -23.07 -0.42
N ALA A 92 -6.89 -23.21 -0.39
CA ALA A 92 -7.55 -24.38 0.18
C ALA A 92 -8.80 -24.71 -0.65
N ASP A 93 -8.58 -25.09 -1.90
CA ASP A 93 -9.50 -25.96 -2.61
C ASP A 93 -9.21 -27.38 -2.11
N ALA A 94 -9.97 -27.82 -1.12
CA ALA A 94 -9.99 -29.20 -0.67
C ALA A 94 -11.45 -29.68 -0.67
N PRO A 95 -11.87 -30.50 -1.65
CA PRO A 95 -13.15 -31.17 -1.56
C PRO A 95 -13.04 -32.32 -0.53
N TYR A 96 -13.87 -32.22 0.50
CA TYR A 96 -14.23 -33.19 1.54
C TYR A 96 -13.88 -34.68 1.29
N PRO A 97 -13.38 -35.42 2.30
CA PRO A 97 -13.36 -36.88 2.24
C PRO A 97 -14.78 -37.42 2.40
N ALA A 98 -15.30 -38.09 1.37
CA ALA A 98 -16.51 -38.89 1.48
C ALA A 98 -16.22 -40.06 2.45
N THR A 99 -16.95 -40.07 3.56
CA THR A 99 -16.94 -41.13 4.57
C THR A 99 -17.45 -42.43 3.94
N ASP A 100 -16.61 -43.45 4.00
CA ASP A 100 -16.92 -44.87 3.80
C ASP A 100 -18.10 -45.29 4.69
N GLN A 101 -19.12 -45.92 4.09
CA GLN A 101 -20.20 -46.54 4.85
C GLN A 101 -20.69 -47.82 4.15
N SER A 102 -20.51 -48.94 4.88
CA SER A 102 -21.12 -50.28 4.78
C SER A 102 -20.40 -51.37 3.97
#